data_AF-A0AAE0S3L9-F1
#
_entry.id   AF-A0AAE0S3L9-F1
#
_cell.length_a   1.000
_cell.length_b   1.000
_cell.length_c   1.000
_cell.angle_alpha   90.00
_cell.angle_beta   90.00
_cell.angle_gamma   90.00
#
_symmetry.space_group_name_H-M   'P 1'
#
loop_
_entity.id
_entity.type
_entity.pdbx_description
1 polymer ?
#
loop_
_entity_poly.entity_id
_entity_poly.type
_entity_poly.pdbx_seq_one_letter_code
_entity_poly.pdbx_strand_id
1 'polypeptide(L)'
;MADKGNQTFTSLAFDVMADKGNHTFTLAFDIMADKGNHTFTLAFDVMAHKGNYTFTLAFDVMAVKGIHTFRLAFDVLANKENNTFTPHAYEVMADKGNHTFTLAFDVMANKGNHTFTLAFDVMADKGNHTFTPLAFDVMADKGNHTFTLYMMSWLIRGNDTFTLAYDVMADKGNHTFTPLAFDVMADKGNHTFALTYDVMADKGTHTFTLAYDVMAEKGNHTFTLIFDVLADKGNHTFTLAYDVMVDKGIHTFTPLAFDVMADKGIYTFTPLAFDVMADKGNHTVTLA
;
A
#
# COMPACT_ATOMS: atom_id res chain seq x y z
N MET A 1 -33.84 30.16 2.07
CA MET A 1 -32.88 30.58 1.02
C MET A 1 -31.93 31.60 1.64
N ALA A 2 -30.64 31.31 1.68
CA ALA A 2 -29.59 32.21 2.14
C ALA A 2 -28.91 32.86 0.91
N ASP A 3 -29.14 34.16 0.72
CA ASP A 3 -28.59 34.94 -0.41
C ASP A 3 -27.09 35.29 -0.24
N LYS A 4 -26.52 36.00 -1.21
CA LYS A 4 -25.20 36.62 -1.24
C LYS A 4 -24.91 37.41 0.04
N GLY A 5 -23.83 37.10 0.74
CA GLY A 5 -23.35 37.89 1.87
C GLY A 5 -22.64 37.06 2.93
N ASN A 6 -22.47 37.65 4.11
CA ASN A 6 -21.98 36.96 5.30
C ASN A 6 -23.17 36.69 6.22
N GLN A 7 -23.53 35.43 6.48
CA GLN A 7 -24.69 35.06 7.29
C GLN A 7 -24.31 34.03 8.36
N THR A 8 -24.95 34.15 9.52
CA THR A 8 -24.76 33.22 10.64
C THR A 8 -26.12 32.72 11.11
N PHE A 9 -26.32 31.41 11.01
CA PHE A 9 -27.49 30.67 11.47
C PHE A 9 -27.15 29.96 12.78
N THR A 10 -27.51 30.57 13.90
CA THR A 10 -27.22 30.03 15.23
C THR A 10 -28.27 29.03 15.73
N SER A 11 -29.47 29.04 15.13
CA SER A 11 -30.55 28.09 15.37
C SER A 11 -30.61 27.02 14.26
N LEU A 12 -31.54 26.07 14.39
CA LEU A 12 -31.82 25.09 13.35
C LEU A 12 -32.05 25.77 11.99
N ALA A 13 -31.23 25.41 11.02
CA ALA A 13 -31.42 25.66 9.61
C ALA A 13 -31.88 24.37 8.93
N PHE A 14 -33.05 24.41 8.29
CA PHE A 14 -33.65 23.27 7.61
C PHE A 14 -33.98 23.68 6.17
N ASP A 15 -33.66 22.81 5.20
CA ASP A 15 -33.96 23.01 3.77
C ASP A 15 -33.42 24.35 3.23
N VAL A 16 -32.11 24.56 3.41
CA VAL A 16 -31.44 25.82 3.05
C VAL A 16 -30.61 25.66 1.79
N MET A 17 -30.94 26.48 0.78
CA MET A 17 -30.04 26.80 -0.31
C MET A 17 -29.18 28.01 0.04
N ALA A 18 -27.87 27.81 0.16
CA ALA A 18 -26.85 28.85 0.37
C ALA A 18 -26.01 29.02 -0.89
N ASP A 19 -26.35 30.00 -1.74
CA ASP A 19 -25.78 30.14 -3.08
C ASP A 19 -24.34 30.71 -3.05
N LYS A 20 -24.16 31.93 -2.52
CA LYS A 20 -22.86 32.62 -2.56
C LYS A 20 -22.53 33.27 -1.23
N GLY A 21 -21.25 33.30 -0.89
CA GLY A 21 -20.72 34.12 0.19
C GLY A 21 -20.16 33.29 1.34
N ASN A 22 -20.22 33.87 2.54
CA ASN A 22 -19.69 33.27 3.74
C ASN A 22 -20.86 32.91 4.66
N HIS A 23 -21.03 31.62 4.98
CA HIS A 23 -22.15 31.19 5.81
C HIS A 23 -21.66 30.34 6.97
N THR A 24 -22.23 30.55 8.14
CA THR A 24 -21.97 29.73 9.33
C THR A 24 -23.28 29.13 9.82
N PHE A 25 -23.32 27.81 9.97
CA PHE A 25 -24.45 27.04 10.47
C PHE A 25 -24.05 26.31 11.75
N THR A 26 -24.80 26.53 12.83
CA THR A 26 -24.60 25.78 14.07
C THR A 26 -25.28 24.40 13.99
N LEU A 27 -26.55 24.36 13.55
CA LEU A 27 -27.31 23.13 13.37
C LEU A 27 -28.00 23.16 12.01
N ALA A 28 -27.66 22.22 11.14
CA ALA A 28 -28.07 22.25 9.74
C ALA A 28 -28.56 20.87 9.29
N PHE A 29 -29.70 20.85 8.60
CA PHE A 29 -30.29 19.68 7.95
C PHE A 29 -30.70 20.06 6.54
N ASP A 30 -30.45 19.18 5.58
CA ASP A 30 -30.82 19.36 4.18
C ASP A 30 -30.27 20.68 3.62
N ILE A 31 -28.94 20.79 3.53
CA ILE A 31 -28.28 22.02 3.08
C ILE A 31 -27.66 21.82 1.71
N MET A 32 -28.04 22.67 0.76
CA MET A 32 -27.34 22.83 -0.51
C MET A 32 -26.51 24.11 -0.48
N ALA A 33 -25.19 23.97 -0.32
CA ALA A 33 -24.27 25.09 -0.26
C ALA A 33 -23.39 25.12 -1.53
N ASP A 34 -23.54 26.15 -2.37
CA ASP A 34 -22.87 26.22 -3.68
C ASP A 34 -21.49 26.89 -3.62
N LYS A 35 -21.40 28.22 -3.66
CA LYS A 35 -20.11 28.94 -3.75
C LYS A 35 -19.75 29.70 -2.48
N GLY A 36 -18.48 29.66 -2.13
CA GLY A 36 -17.89 30.53 -1.10
C GLY A 36 -17.30 29.77 0.07
N ASN A 37 -17.38 30.34 1.27
CA ASN A 37 -16.82 29.73 2.48
C ASN A 37 -17.95 29.36 3.45
N HIS A 38 -18.13 28.08 3.74
CA HIS A 38 -19.22 27.61 4.58
C HIS A 38 -18.69 26.85 5.78
N THR A 39 -19.19 27.18 6.97
CA THR A 39 -18.81 26.50 8.21
C THR A 39 -20.04 25.84 8.82
N PHE A 40 -19.93 24.56 9.15
CA PHE A 40 -20.98 23.76 9.78
C PHE A 40 -20.45 23.21 11.10
N THR A 41 -21.20 23.42 12.17
CA THR A 41 -20.86 22.83 13.48
C THR A 41 -21.46 21.43 13.61
N LEU A 42 -22.76 21.29 13.42
CA LEU A 42 -23.47 20.02 13.32
C LEU A 42 -24.32 20.03 12.04
N ALA A 43 -24.03 19.11 11.14
CA ALA A 43 -24.64 19.03 9.82
C ALA A 43 -25.10 17.60 9.49
N PHE A 44 -26.28 17.51 8.88
CA PHE A 44 -26.84 16.31 8.29
C PHE A 44 -27.26 16.64 6.86
N ASP A 45 -27.01 15.73 5.93
CA ASP A 45 -27.43 15.84 4.53
C ASP A 45 -26.97 17.14 3.87
N VAL A 46 -25.65 17.26 3.69
CA VAL A 46 -25.05 18.47 3.08
C VAL A 46 -24.48 18.19 1.71
N MET A 47 -24.97 18.92 0.71
CA MET A 47 -24.33 19.03 -0.59
C MET A 47 -23.42 20.26 -0.63
N ALA A 48 -22.11 20.03 -0.56
CA ALA A 48 -21.06 21.04 -0.61
C ALA A 48 -20.45 21.09 -2.02
N HIS A 49 -20.93 22.00 -2.87
CA HIS A 49 -20.66 21.94 -4.29
C HIS A 49 -19.32 22.58 -4.74
N LYS A 50 -19.08 23.87 -4.50
CA LYS A 50 -17.83 24.55 -4.94
C LYS A 50 -17.34 25.62 -3.97
N GLY A 51 -16.30 25.35 -3.20
CA GLY A 51 -15.77 26.37 -2.30
C GLY A 51 -14.89 25.83 -1.19
N ASN A 52 -14.79 26.57 -0.10
CA ASN A 52 -14.12 26.10 1.10
C ASN A 52 -15.16 25.75 2.14
N TYR A 53 -15.10 24.54 2.68
CA TYR A 53 -16.07 24.06 3.64
C TYR A 53 -15.37 23.52 4.87
N THR A 54 -15.89 23.88 6.03
CA THR A 54 -15.41 23.35 7.30
C THR A 54 -16.59 22.70 8.02
N PHE A 55 -16.44 21.42 8.34
CA PHE A 55 -17.40 20.62 9.07
C PHE A 55 -16.81 20.18 10.39
N THR A 56 -17.47 20.49 11.51
CA THR A 56 -17.03 20.02 12.83
C THR A 56 -17.56 18.62 13.13
N LEU A 57 -18.86 18.42 12.97
CA LEU A 57 -19.53 17.12 13.02
C LEU A 57 -20.49 17.03 11.85
N ALA A 58 -20.28 16.05 10.98
CA ALA A 58 -21.10 15.89 9.78
C ALA A 58 -21.49 14.44 9.52
N PHE A 59 -22.71 14.29 9.03
CA PHE A 59 -23.31 13.05 8.56
C PHE A 59 -23.80 13.28 7.14
N ASP A 60 -23.58 12.32 6.25
CA ASP A 60 -24.09 12.33 4.88
C ASP A 60 -23.68 13.60 4.12
N VAL A 61 -22.38 13.72 3.83
CA VAL A 61 -21.84 14.86 3.08
C VAL A 61 -21.39 14.46 1.69
N MET A 62 -21.95 15.16 0.69
CA MET A 62 -21.43 15.15 -0.67
C MET A 62 -20.57 16.39 -0.92
N ALA A 63 -19.25 16.22 -0.83
CA ALA A 63 -18.27 17.23 -1.19
C ALA A 63 -17.86 17.07 -2.66
N VAL A 64 -18.13 18.07 -3.51
CA VAL A 64 -18.04 17.90 -4.97
C VAL A 64 -16.83 18.58 -5.60
N LYS A 65 -16.50 19.80 -5.18
CA LYS A 65 -15.34 20.57 -5.61
C LYS A 65 -14.93 21.56 -4.54
N GLY A 66 -13.62 21.75 -4.41
CA GLY A 66 -13.04 22.76 -3.57
C GLY A 66 -12.14 22.17 -2.50
N ILE A 67 -12.09 22.88 -1.37
CA ILE A 67 -11.29 22.50 -0.23
C ILE A 67 -12.24 22.22 0.92
N HIS A 68 -12.31 20.97 1.37
CA HIS A 68 -13.18 20.60 2.47
C HIS A 68 -12.36 20.08 3.65
N THR A 69 -12.69 20.56 4.84
CA THR A 69 -12.11 20.10 6.09
C THR A 69 -13.21 19.50 6.93
N PHE A 70 -13.04 18.26 7.34
CA PHE A 70 -13.94 17.48 8.18
C PHE A 70 -13.25 17.16 9.49
N ARG A 71 -13.91 17.40 10.61
CA ARG A 71 -13.34 17.08 11.92
C ARG A 71 -13.77 15.72 12.46
N LEU A 72 -15.07 15.49 12.46
CA LEU A 72 -15.67 14.18 12.70
C LEU A 72 -16.72 13.99 11.62
N ALA A 73 -16.53 13.01 10.76
CA ALA A 73 -17.42 12.79 9.64
C ALA A 73 -17.78 11.32 9.46
N PHE A 74 -19.04 11.12 9.10
CA PHE A 74 -19.66 9.84 8.78
C PHE A 74 -20.29 9.99 7.39
N ASP A 75 -20.11 8.97 6.55
CA ASP A 75 -20.71 8.90 5.22
C ASP A 75 -20.37 10.11 4.35
N VAL A 76 -19.10 10.19 3.96
CA VAL A 76 -18.62 11.29 3.09
C VAL A 76 -18.28 10.79 1.71
N LEU A 77 -18.96 11.36 0.71
CA LEU A 77 -18.54 11.28 -0.67
C LEU A 77 -17.68 12.51 -1.01
N ALA A 78 -16.37 12.33 -1.00
CA ALA A 78 -15.38 13.34 -1.33
C ALA A 78 -14.93 13.22 -2.78
N ASN A 79 -15.61 13.95 -3.65
CA ASN A 79 -15.31 14.03 -5.07
C ASN A 79 -14.38 15.22 -5.35
N LYS A 80 -13.26 14.94 -6.02
CA LYS A 80 -12.36 15.93 -6.63
C LYS A 80 -11.69 16.90 -5.64
N GLU A 81 -10.56 17.45 -6.07
CA GLU A 81 -9.81 18.47 -5.33
C GLU A 81 -9.32 18.02 -3.96
N ASN A 82 -9.34 18.89 -2.94
CA ASN A 82 -8.58 18.66 -1.71
C ASN A 82 -9.50 18.45 -0.51
N ASN A 83 -9.42 17.30 0.14
CA ASN A 83 -10.20 17.03 1.36
C ASN A 83 -9.29 16.64 2.51
N THR A 84 -9.57 17.17 3.69
CA THR A 84 -8.83 16.85 4.92
C THR A 84 -9.82 16.34 5.97
N PHE A 85 -9.54 15.16 6.51
CA PHE A 85 -10.32 14.51 7.55
C PHE A 85 -9.48 14.39 8.82
N THR A 86 -9.85 15.13 9.86
CA THR A 86 -9.07 15.24 11.09
C THR A 86 -9.87 15.68 12.32
N PRO A 87 -9.98 14.88 13.40
CA PRO A 87 -9.25 13.64 13.61
C PRO A 87 -9.87 12.40 12.96
N HIS A 88 -11.19 12.28 12.81
CA HIS A 88 -11.83 11.00 12.46
C HIS A 88 -12.71 11.07 11.21
N ALA A 89 -12.63 10.02 10.41
CA ALA A 89 -13.49 9.74 9.28
C ALA A 89 -13.97 8.29 9.31
N TYR A 90 -15.27 8.11 9.10
CA TYR A 90 -15.94 6.82 8.98
C TYR A 90 -16.66 6.78 7.65
N GLU A 91 -16.49 5.69 6.90
CA GLU A 91 -17.21 5.44 5.64
C GLU A 91 -16.99 6.57 4.62
N VAL A 92 -15.76 6.67 4.10
CA VAL A 92 -15.40 7.71 3.12
C VAL A 92 -15.15 7.12 1.74
N MET A 93 -15.89 7.63 0.76
CA MET A 93 -15.58 7.44 -0.65
C MET A 93 -14.82 8.66 -1.16
N ALA A 94 -13.51 8.50 -1.31
CA ALA A 94 -12.60 9.52 -1.80
C ALA A 94 -12.28 9.23 -3.28
N ASP A 95 -12.95 9.92 -4.23
CA ASP A 95 -12.74 9.65 -5.66
C ASP A 95 -11.45 10.27 -6.18
N LYS A 96 -11.53 11.46 -6.76
CA LYS A 96 -10.39 12.16 -7.36
C LYS A 96 -9.76 13.17 -6.41
N GLY A 97 -8.46 13.41 -6.54
CA GLY A 97 -7.81 14.59 -5.95
C GLY A 97 -6.79 14.26 -4.88
N ASN A 98 -6.59 15.20 -3.94
CA ASN A 98 -5.66 15.02 -2.82
C ASN A 98 -6.44 14.92 -1.51
N HIS A 99 -6.39 13.77 -0.86
CA HIS A 99 -7.14 13.55 0.38
C HIS A 99 -6.20 13.18 1.51
N THR A 100 -6.41 13.78 2.68
CA THR A 100 -5.61 13.50 3.88
C THR A 100 -6.52 13.00 4.99
N PHE A 101 -6.17 11.88 5.59
CA PHE A 101 -6.90 11.23 6.67
C PHE A 101 -5.99 11.06 7.87
N THR A 102 -6.41 11.57 9.03
CA THR A 102 -5.66 11.37 10.28
C THR A 102 -5.97 10.01 10.90
N LEU A 103 -7.26 9.73 11.16
CA LEU A 103 -7.76 8.43 11.58
C LEU A 103 -8.98 8.10 10.72
N ALA A 104 -8.85 7.02 9.95
CA ALA A 104 -9.83 6.59 8.96
C ALA A 104 -10.26 5.15 9.18
N PHE A 105 -11.56 4.92 9.05
CA PHE A 105 -12.21 3.61 9.03
C PHE A 105 -13.03 3.50 7.76
N ASP A 106 -12.92 2.38 7.05
CA ASP A 106 -13.69 2.07 5.85
C ASP A 106 -13.55 3.15 4.77
N VAL A 107 -12.37 3.24 4.16
CA VAL A 107 -12.11 4.24 3.11
C VAL A 107 -11.91 3.58 1.75
N MET A 108 -12.70 4.02 0.78
CA MET A 108 -12.46 3.74 -0.63
C MET A 108 -11.75 4.93 -1.27
N ALA A 109 -10.46 4.75 -1.56
CA ALA A 109 -9.56 5.78 -2.07
C ALA A 109 -9.25 5.48 -3.55
N ASN A 110 -9.96 6.11 -4.48
CA ASN A 110 -9.95 5.69 -5.88
C ASN A 110 -8.82 6.29 -6.71
N LYS A 111 -8.79 7.60 -6.93
CA LYS A 111 -7.90 8.26 -7.90
C LYS A 111 -7.18 9.45 -7.28
N GLY A 112 -5.86 9.46 -7.33
CA GLY A 112 -5.07 10.67 -7.05
C GLY A 112 -4.05 10.44 -5.97
N ASN A 113 -3.91 11.40 -5.05
CA ASN A 113 -2.93 11.30 -3.98
C ASN A 113 -3.65 11.23 -2.64
N HIS A 114 -3.47 10.13 -1.90
CA HIS A 114 -4.15 9.94 -0.62
C HIS A 114 -3.13 9.65 0.47
N THR A 115 -3.21 10.41 1.55
CA THR A 115 -2.33 10.24 2.71
C THR A 115 -3.17 9.80 3.91
N PHE A 116 -2.77 8.70 4.53
CA PHE A 116 -3.41 8.12 5.70
C PHE A 116 -2.42 8.10 6.84
N THR A 117 -2.81 8.59 8.01
CA THR A 117 -1.97 8.50 9.20
C THR A 117 -2.20 7.21 9.98
N LEU A 118 -3.44 6.97 10.38
CA LEU A 118 -3.91 5.72 10.93
C LEU A 118 -5.12 5.27 10.12
N ALA A 119 -5.05 4.08 9.54
CA ALA A 119 -6.06 3.57 8.63
C ALA A 119 -6.45 2.12 8.96
N PHE A 120 -7.76 1.89 8.91
CA PHE A 120 -8.37 0.57 9.00
C PHE A 120 -9.28 0.39 7.80
N ASP A 121 -9.18 -0.76 7.14
CA ASP A 121 -10.07 -1.16 6.05
C ASP A 121 -10.04 -0.15 4.88
N VAL A 122 -8.92 -0.11 4.17
CA VAL A 122 -8.74 0.83 3.04
C VAL A 122 -8.63 0.09 1.72
N MET A 123 -9.50 0.44 0.78
CA MET A 123 -9.36 0.06 -0.63
C MET A 123 -8.72 1.22 -1.40
N ALA A 124 -7.45 1.05 -1.80
CA ALA A 124 -6.71 2.00 -2.60
C ALA A 124 -6.59 1.52 -4.06
N ASP A 125 -7.26 2.18 -5.02
CA ASP A 125 -7.20 1.76 -6.43
C ASP A 125 -6.01 2.42 -7.16
N LYS A 126 -6.25 3.57 -7.79
CA LYS A 126 -5.32 4.26 -8.69
C LYS A 126 -4.66 5.49 -8.08
N GLY A 127 -3.35 5.57 -8.26
CA GLY A 127 -2.60 6.80 -7.98
C GLY A 127 -1.50 6.57 -6.97
N ASN A 128 -1.24 7.58 -6.14
CA ASN A 128 -0.22 7.52 -5.12
C ASN A 128 -0.86 7.50 -3.74
N HIS A 129 -0.63 6.45 -2.97
CA HIS A 129 -1.21 6.32 -1.64
C HIS A 129 -0.11 6.15 -0.62
N THR A 130 -0.17 6.90 0.47
CA THR A 130 0.84 6.90 1.52
C THR A 130 0.18 6.59 2.85
N PHE A 131 0.65 5.56 3.52
CA PHE A 131 0.16 5.08 4.81
C PHE A 131 1.26 5.24 5.86
N THR A 132 1.10 6.19 6.77
CA THR A 132 2.13 6.56 7.75
C THR A 132 1.60 7.21 9.05
N PRO A 133 1.80 6.62 10.24
CA PRO A 133 2.71 5.51 10.45
C PRO A 133 2.09 4.15 10.19
N LEU A 134 0.77 3.96 10.33
CA LEU A 134 0.19 2.64 10.53
C LEU A 134 -1.06 2.40 9.69
N ALA A 135 -1.15 1.22 9.07
CA ALA A 135 -2.36 0.77 8.42
C ALA A 135 -2.64 -0.73 8.64
N PHE A 136 -3.92 -1.05 8.69
CA PHE A 136 -4.47 -2.39 8.83
C PHE A 136 -5.47 -2.65 7.69
N ASP A 137 -5.41 -3.86 7.14
CA ASP A 137 -6.30 -4.34 6.07
C ASP A 137 -6.47 -3.33 4.91
N VAL A 138 -5.38 -3.17 4.18
CA VAL A 138 -5.31 -2.38 2.95
C VAL A 138 -5.27 -3.32 1.76
N MET A 139 -6.27 -3.13 0.89
CA MET A 139 -6.27 -3.67 -0.45
C MET A 139 -5.83 -2.60 -1.42
N ALA A 140 -4.69 -2.82 -2.08
CA ALA A 140 -4.15 -1.86 -3.05
C ALA A 140 -4.12 -2.46 -4.47
N ASP A 141 -4.72 -1.76 -5.44
CA ASP A 141 -4.59 -2.06 -6.89
C ASP A 141 -3.65 -1.03 -7.55
N LYS A 142 -3.84 -0.73 -8.84
CA LYS A 142 -2.89 -0.04 -9.72
C LYS A 142 -2.35 1.28 -9.18
N GLY A 143 -1.19 1.32 -8.55
CA GLY A 143 -0.64 2.60 -8.12
C GLY A 143 0.82 2.56 -7.75
N ASN A 144 1.25 3.64 -7.11
CA ASN A 144 2.44 3.63 -6.29
C ASN A 144 2.01 3.76 -4.83
N HIS A 145 2.21 2.72 -4.03
CA HIS A 145 1.81 2.73 -2.63
C HIS A 145 3.03 2.75 -1.72
N THR A 146 2.95 3.48 -0.63
CA THR A 146 4.02 3.56 0.38
C THR A 146 3.45 3.27 1.75
N PHE A 147 4.05 2.30 2.43
CA PHE A 147 3.64 1.83 3.75
C PHE A 147 4.82 1.90 4.73
N THR A 148 4.64 2.60 5.85
CA THR A 148 5.69 2.69 6.89
C THR A 148 5.63 1.50 7.85
N LEU A 149 4.54 1.33 8.60
CA LEU A 149 4.28 0.16 9.44
C LEU A 149 2.97 -0.46 9.01
N TYR A 150 3.00 -1.77 8.80
CA TYR A 150 1.93 -2.44 8.12
C TYR A 150 1.75 -3.89 8.56
N MET A 151 0.50 -4.34 8.77
CA MET A 151 0.23 -5.63 9.40
C MET A 151 -0.52 -6.70 8.58
N MET A 152 -1.22 -6.37 7.49
CA MET A 152 -1.98 -7.37 6.71
C MET A 152 -2.46 -6.81 5.37
N SER A 153 -1.92 -7.21 4.21
CA SER A 153 -2.29 -6.59 2.91
C SER A 153 -2.54 -7.60 1.81
N TRP A 154 -3.43 -7.15 0.92
CA TRP A 154 -3.58 -7.69 -0.43
C TRP A 154 -3.21 -6.62 -1.45
N LEU A 155 -2.00 -6.73 -1.99
CA LEU A 155 -1.51 -5.87 -3.05
C LEU A 155 -1.66 -6.60 -4.36
N ILE A 156 -2.63 -6.15 -5.15
CA ILE A 156 -3.00 -6.82 -6.38
C ILE A 156 -2.04 -6.41 -7.50
N ARG A 157 -1.70 -5.11 -7.59
CA ARG A 157 -0.84 -4.61 -8.66
C ARG A 157 -0.26 -3.22 -8.38
N GLY A 158 1.04 -3.00 -8.52
CA GLY A 158 1.57 -1.64 -8.35
C GLY A 158 3.08 -1.51 -8.37
N ASN A 159 3.56 -0.34 -7.96
CA ASN A 159 4.93 -0.13 -7.53
C ASN A 159 4.93 0.25 -6.05
N ASP A 160 5.14 -0.73 -5.18
CA ASP A 160 4.86 -0.54 -3.76
C ASP A 160 6.14 -0.60 -2.93
N THR A 161 6.18 0.22 -1.88
CA THR A 161 7.31 0.30 -0.96
C THR A 161 6.83 0.09 0.47
N PHE A 162 7.48 -0.83 1.18
CA PHE A 162 7.20 -1.21 2.56
C PHE A 162 8.41 -0.93 3.42
N THR A 163 8.21 -0.29 4.57
CA THR A 163 9.28 -0.10 5.54
C THR A 163 9.34 -1.25 6.55
N LEU A 164 8.23 -1.49 7.24
CA LEU A 164 8.04 -2.63 8.12
C LEU A 164 6.69 -3.27 7.78
N ALA A 165 6.74 -4.52 7.34
CA ALA A 165 5.53 -5.24 6.93
C ALA A 165 5.42 -6.64 7.52
N TYR A 166 4.19 -7.03 7.83
CA TYR A 166 3.80 -8.37 8.25
C TYR A 166 2.67 -8.84 7.32
N ASP A 167 2.65 -10.13 7.00
CA ASP A 167 1.59 -10.80 6.24
C ASP A 167 1.23 -10.06 4.95
N VAL A 168 2.17 -10.02 4.01
CA VAL A 168 2.00 -9.30 2.74
C VAL A 168 1.78 -10.28 1.59
N MET A 169 0.64 -10.16 0.90
CA MET A 169 0.45 -10.76 -0.41
C MET A 169 0.63 -9.71 -1.51
N ALA A 170 1.65 -9.91 -2.34
CA ALA A 170 2.01 -9.02 -3.43
C ALA A 170 1.92 -9.76 -4.77
N ASP A 171 0.82 -9.55 -5.51
CA ASP A 171 0.55 -10.24 -6.78
C ASP A 171 1.42 -9.70 -7.92
N LYS A 172 1.05 -8.58 -8.58
CA LYS A 172 1.78 -8.08 -9.76
C LYS A 172 2.55 -6.79 -9.49
N GLY A 173 3.71 -6.63 -10.13
CA GLY A 173 4.34 -5.31 -10.27
C GLY A 173 5.74 -5.24 -9.69
N ASN A 174 6.13 -4.07 -9.18
CA ASN A 174 7.47 -3.83 -8.63
C ASN A 174 7.39 -3.49 -7.14
N HIS A 175 7.82 -4.40 -6.27
CA HIS A 175 7.67 -4.18 -4.82
C HIS A 175 9.01 -4.16 -4.11
N THR A 176 9.15 -3.24 -3.17
CA THR A 176 10.38 -3.07 -2.37
C THR A 176 10.05 -3.16 -0.90
N PHE A 177 10.69 -4.08 -0.20
CA PHE A 177 10.56 -4.33 1.23
C PHE A 177 11.85 -3.94 1.94
N THR A 178 11.85 -2.79 2.63
CA THR A 178 13.04 -2.22 3.27
C THR A 178 12.73 -1.31 4.47
N PRO A 179 13.25 -1.59 5.68
CA PRO A 179 14.29 -2.57 5.93
C PRO A 179 13.77 -4.00 6.16
N LEU A 180 12.54 -4.21 6.64
CA LEU A 180 12.14 -5.48 7.26
C LEU A 180 10.75 -5.94 6.82
N ALA A 181 10.61 -7.21 6.45
CA ALA A 181 9.32 -7.85 6.26
C ALA A 181 9.25 -9.28 6.82
N PHE A 182 8.06 -9.67 7.23
CA PHE A 182 7.72 -11.01 7.71
C PHE A 182 6.59 -11.56 6.84
N ASP A 183 6.63 -12.85 6.55
CA ASP A 183 5.57 -13.57 5.85
C ASP A 183 5.12 -12.89 4.54
N VAL A 184 5.99 -12.90 3.54
CA VAL A 184 5.69 -12.29 2.24
C VAL A 184 5.42 -13.35 1.18
N MET A 185 4.29 -13.23 0.49
CA MET A 185 4.00 -13.96 -0.74
C MET A 185 4.10 -13.02 -1.93
N ALA A 186 5.14 -13.17 -2.74
CA ALA A 186 5.37 -12.40 -3.96
C ALA A 186 5.10 -13.28 -5.19
N ASP A 187 3.98 -13.04 -5.90
CA ASP A 187 3.61 -13.84 -7.08
C ASP A 187 4.41 -13.41 -8.32
N LYS A 188 3.98 -12.36 -9.02
CA LYS A 188 4.48 -11.93 -10.33
C LYS A 188 5.20 -10.58 -10.29
N GLY A 189 6.37 -10.49 -10.91
CA GLY A 189 7.00 -9.21 -11.25
C GLY A 189 8.40 -9.07 -10.68
N ASN A 190 8.78 -7.86 -10.28
CA ASN A 190 10.12 -7.59 -9.75
C ASN A 190 10.05 -7.21 -8.28
N HIS A 191 10.65 -8.01 -7.41
CA HIS A 191 10.55 -7.78 -5.97
C HIS A 191 11.94 -7.69 -5.36
N THR A 192 12.10 -6.73 -4.44
CA THR A 192 13.36 -6.51 -3.72
C THR A 192 13.11 -6.60 -2.23
N PHE A 193 13.91 -7.42 -1.57
CA PHE A 193 13.82 -7.73 -0.15
C PHE A 193 15.15 -7.41 0.52
N ALA A 194 15.13 -6.51 1.51
CA ALA A 194 16.30 -6.17 2.29
C ALA A 194 16.55 -7.21 3.40
N LEU A 195 15.68 -7.27 4.40
CA LEU A 195 15.67 -8.30 5.45
C LEU A 195 14.28 -8.96 5.50
N THR A 196 14.24 -10.29 5.33
CA THR A 196 12.99 -11.06 5.40
C THR A 196 13.14 -12.36 6.19
N TYR A 197 12.07 -12.76 6.87
CA TYR A 197 12.04 -14.05 7.58
C TYR A 197 11.48 -15.16 6.70
N ASP A 198 10.29 -14.99 6.15
CA ASP A 198 9.63 -16.00 5.34
C ASP A 198 9.17 -15.38 4.02
N VAL A 199 9.64 -15.91 2.89
CA VAL A 199 9.19 -15.46 1.57
C VAL A 199 8.84 -16.63 0.65
N MET A 200 7.64 -16.57 0.09
CA MET A 200 7.26 -17.37 -1.07
C MET A 200 7.28 -16.49 -2.32
N ALA A 201 8.17 -16.78 -3.25
CA ALA A 201 8.40 -16.00 -4.44
C ALA A 201 8.11 -16.85 -5.70
N ASP A 202 6.98 -16.63 -6.38
CA ASP A 202 6.55 -17.48 -7.51
C ASP A 202 7.26 -17.10 -8.81
N LYS A 203 6.73 -16.14 -9.58
CA LYS A 203 7.18 -15.78 -10.94
C LYS A 203 7.87 -14.42 -10.99
N GLY A 204 9.07 -14.38 -11.59
CA GLY A 204 9.65 -13.12 -12.07
C GLY A 204 11.08 -12.90 -11.61
N THR A 205 11.42 -11.66 -11.25
CA THR A 205 12.76 -11.27 -10.83
C THR A 205 12.75 -10.89 -9.37
N HIS A 206 13.42 -11.66 -8.52
CA HIS A 206 13.42 -11.40 -7.07
C HIS A 206 14.85 -11.22 -6.58
N THR A 207 15.07 -10.20 -5.75
CA THR A 207 16.36 -9.92 -5.14
C THR A 207 16.23 -9.94 -3.63
N PHE A 208 17.01 -10.79 -2.99
CA PHE A 208 17.07 -10.97 -1.54
C PHE A 208 18.45 -10.58 -1.04
N THR A 209 18.51 -9.64 -0.10
CA THR A 209 19.78 -9.22 0.51
C THR A 209 20.09 -10.07 1.72
N LEU A 210 19.17 -10.15 2.68
CA LEU A 210 19.23 -11.02 3.84
C LEU A 210 17.87 -11.71 4.00
N ALA A 211 17.84 -13.03 3.92
CA ALA A 211 16.62 -13.78 4.14
C ALA A 211 16.89 -15.02 4.98
N TYR A 212 15.91 -15.45 5.77
CA TYR A 212 15.98 -16.71 6.51
C TYR A 212 15.45 -17.83 5.63
N ASP A 213 14.15 -17.85 5.36
CA ASP A 213 13.49 -18.94 4.63
C ASP A 213 12.90 -18.40 3.33
N VAL A 214 13.35 -18.94 2.19
CA VAL A 214 12.80 -18.58 0.88
C VAL A 214 12.41 -19.80 0.07
N MET A 215 11.16 -19.81 -0.40
CA MET A 215 10.70 -20.69 -1.46
C MET A 215 10.60 -19.91 -2.76
N ALA A 216 11.46 -20.21 -3.73
CA ALA A 216 11.54 -19.50 -4.99
C ALA A 216 11.17 -20.42 -6.17
N GLU A 217 10.00 -20.22 -6.80
CA GLU A 217 9.54 -21.17 -7.82
C GLU A 217 10.13 -20.94 -9.21
N LYS A 218 9.81 -19.81 -9.85
CA LYS A 218 10.03 -19.59 -11.29
C LYS A 218 10.64 -18.22 -11.57
N GLY A 219 11.83 -18.23 -12.17
CA GLY A 219 12.38 -17.04 -12.82
C GLY A 219 13.80 -16.75 -12.41
N ASN A 220 14.11 -15.47 -12.25
CA ASN A 220 15.46 -14.99 -11.97
C ASN A 220 15.52 -14.55 -10.51
N HIS A 221 16.31 -15.24 -9.70
CA HIS A 221 16.40 -14.94 -8.26
C HIS A 221 17.85 -14.69 -7.89
N THR A 222 18.08 -13.61 -7.16
CA THR A 222 19.41 -13.25 -6.63
C THR A 222 19.32 -13.26 -5.11
N PHE A 223 20.21 -14.03 -4.48
CA PHE A 223 20.31 -14.17 -3.04
C PHE A 223 21.70 -13.73 -2.61
N THR A 224 21.78 -12.77 -1.68
CA THR A 224 23.07 -12.29 -1.17
C THR A 224 23.48 -13.04 0.10
N LEU A 225 22.63 -13.06 1.12
CA LEU A 225 22.78 -13.86 2.33
C LEU A 225 21.46 -14.57 2.61
N ILE A 226 21.46 -15.90 2.55
CA ILE A 226 20.26 -16.74 2.72
C ILE A 226 20.59 -17.92 3.63
N PHE A 227 19.68 -18.27 4.55
CA PHE A 227 19.88 -19.38 5.48
C PHE A 227 19.26 -20.68 4.96
N ASP A 228 18.04 -20.62 4.44
CA ASP A 228 17.31 -21.77 3.92
C ASP A 228 16.63 -21.38 2.61
N VAL A 229 16.90 -22.13 1.54
CA VAL A 229 16.26 -21.87 0.25
C VAL A 229 15.89 -23.12 -0.50
N LEU A 230 14.63 -23.15 -0.93
CA LEU A 230 14.12 -24.09 -1.90
C LEU A 230 13.85 -23.35 -3.21
N ALA A 231 14.65 -23.63 -4.25
CA ALA A 231 14.49 -23.00 -5.55
C ALA A 231 14.21 -24.01 -6.67
N ASP A 232 13.04 -23.91 -7.31
CA ASP A 232 12.56 -24.91 -8.29
C ASP A 232 13.12 -24.66 -9.70
N LYS A 233 12.62 -23.66 -10.42
CA LYS A 233 12.88 -23.44 -11.85
C LYS A 233 13.45 -22.05 -12.14
N GLY A 234 14.56 -22.01 -12.85
CA GLY A 234 15.00 -20.78 -13.53
C GLY A 234 16.47 -20.49 -13.31
N ASN A 235 16.80 -19.20 -13.22
CA ASN A 235 18.18 -18.76 -13.02
C ASN A 235 18.34 -18.23 -11.60
N HIS A 236 19.18 -18.86 -10.80
CA HIS A 236 19.39 -18.46 -9.41
C HIS A 236 20.86 -18.15 -9.17
N THR A 237 21.11 -17.01 -8.56
CA THR A 237 22.46 -16.58 -8.15
C THR A 237 22.48 -16.48 -6.64
N PHE A 238 23.39 -17.20 -6.01
CA PHE A 238 23.56 -17.25 -4.56
C PHE A 238 24.94 -16.71 -4.22
N THR A 239 25.02 -15.76 -3.28
CA THR A 239 26.30 -15.21 -2.87
C THR A 239 26.88 -15.92 -1.65
N LEU A 240 26.13 -15.86 -0.54
CA LEU A 240 26.38 -16.61 0.67
C LEU A 240 25.08 -17.35 1.03
N ALA A 241 25.12 -18.68 0.98
CA ALA A 241 23.94 -19.48 1.21
C ALA A 241 24.24 -20.67 2.12
N TYR A 242 23.32 -20.92 3.03
CA TYR A 242 23.23 -22.14 3.82
C TYR A 242 22.02 -22.94 3.30
N ASP A 243 22.03 -24.26 3.52
CA ASP A 243 20.92 -25.18 3.25
C ASP A 243 20.13 -24.86 1.95
N VAL A 244 20.76 -25.17 0.82
CA VAL A 244 20.22 -24.83 -0.51
C VAL A 244 19.72 -26.07 -1.22
N MET A 245 18.43 -26.10 -1.54
CA MET A 245 17.84 -27.13 -2.38
C MET A 245 17.42 -26.51 -3.73
N VAL A 246 18.06 -26.94 -4.82
CA VAL A 246 17.85 -26.43 -6.17
C VAL A 246 17.46 -27.54 -7.15
N ASP A 247 16.37 -27.37 -7.90
CA ASP A 247 15.92 -28.33 -8.92
C ASP A 247 16.42 -27.95 -10.32
N LYS A 248 15.58 -27.30 -11.12
CA LYS A 248 15.76 -27.06 -12.56
C LYS A 248 16.32 -25.69 -12.89
N GLY A 249 17.33 -25.68 -13.76
CA GLY A 249 17.73 -24.47 -14.48
C GLY A 249 19.22 -24.17 -14.35
N ILE A 250 19.55 -22.90 -14.17
CA ILE A 250 20.93 -22.41 -14.09
C ILE A 250 21.16 -21.82 -12.71
N HIS A 251 22.03 -22.46 -11.93
CA HIS A 251 22.31 -22.05 -10.56
C HIS A 251 23.78 -21.69 -10.42
N THR A 252 24.05 -20.51 -9.91
CA THR A 252 25.40 -19.98 -9.70
C THR A 252 25.61 -19.67 -8.23
N PHE A 253 26.71 -20.15 -7.65
CA PHE A 253 27.06 -19.98 -6.25
C PHE A 253 28.41 -19.25 -6.15
N THR A 254 28.43 -18.05 -5.56
CA THR A 254 29.56 -17.08 -5.58
C THR A 254 29.63 -16.17 -4.34
N PRO A 255 30.54 -16.30 -3.35
CA PRO A 255 31.66 -17.21 -3.30
C PRO A 255 31.43 -18.51 -2.50
N LEU A 256 30.36 -18.59 -1.70
CA LEU A 256 30.28 -19.57 -0.63
C LEU A 256 28.88 -20.17 -0.49
N ALA A 257 28.82 -21.51 -0.51
CA ALA A 257 27.60 -22.26 -0.24
C ALA A 257 27.88 -23.46 0.68
N PHE A 258 26.94 -23.75 1.57
CA PHE A 258 26.94 -24.91 2.45
C PHE A 258 25.69 -25.75 2.18
N ASP A 259 25.82 -27.06 2.30
CA ASP A 259 24.73 -28.03 2.29
C ASP A 259 23.81 -27.85 1.07
N VAL A 260 24.39 -28.04 -0.12
CA VAL A 260 23.71 -27.83 -1.40
C VAL A 260 23.21 -29.16 -1.97
N MET A 261 21.90 -29.27 -2.14
CA MET A 261 21.23 -30.35 -2.85
C MET A 261 20.78 -29.89 -4.24
N ALA A 262 21.30 -30.53 -5.29
CA ALA A 262 21.07 -30.19 -6.68
C ALA A 262 20.49 -31.38 -7.48
N ASP A 263 19.33 -31.20 -8.13
CA ASP A 263 18.74 -32.23 -9.02
C ASP A 263 19.14 -32.03 -10.50
N LYS A 264 18.35 -31.27 -11.29
CA LYS A 264 18.46 -31.20 -12.75
C LYS A 264 18.84 -29.85 -13.34
N GLY A 265 20.11 -29.59 -13.64
CA GLY A 265 20.46 -28.28 -14.19
C GLY A 265 21.91 -28.07 -14.57
N ILE A 266 22.23 -26.80 -14.77
CA ILE A 266 23.59 -26.29 -14.91
C ILE A 266 23.94 -25.64 -13.58
N TYR A 267 24.99 -26.12 -12.94
CA TYR A 267 25.43 -25.64 -11.64
C TYR A 267 26.86 -25.14 -11.74
N THR A 268 27.07 -23.90 -11.32
CA THR A 268 28.39 -23.27 -11.29
C THR A 268 28.72 -22.91 -9.85
N PHE A 269 29.82 -23.47 -9.33
CA PHE A 269 30.34 -23.18 -8.01
C PHE A 269 31.68 -22.48 -8.12
N THR A 270 31.80 -21.30 -7.52
CA THR A 270 33.05 -20.52 -7.53
C THR A 270 33.20 -19.72 -6.23
N PRO A 271 34.30 -19.82 -5.45
CA PRO A 271 35.31 -20.87 -5.41
C PRO A 271 35.05 -21.97 -4.36
N LEU A 272 34.13 -21.79 -3.40
CA LEU A 272 33.97 -22.68 -2.24
C LEU A 272 32.53 -23.18 -2.10
N ALA A 273 32.36 -24.49 -2.12
CA ALA A 273 31.12 -25.16 -1.76
C ALA A 273 31.42 -26.33 -0.84
N PHE A 274 30.64 -26.47 0.22
CA PHE A 274 30.77 -27.53 1.21
C PHE A 274 29.50 -28.39 1.20
N ASP A 275 29.68 -29.71 1.31
CA ASP A 275 28.61 -30.71 1.28
C ASP A 275 27.62 -30.54 0.12
N VAL A 276 28.12 -30.74 -1.11
CA VAL A 276 27.31 -30.68 -2.33
C VAL A 276 26.87 -32.08 -2.73
N MET A 277 25.56 -32.32 -2.69
CA MET A 277 24.92 -33.51 -3.25
C MET A 277 24.25 -33.15 -4.58
N ALA A 278 24.68 -33.79 -5.66
CA ALA A 278 24.18 -33.51 -7.00
C ALA A 278 23.75 -34.80 -7.72
N ASP A 279 22.58 -34.82 -8.34
CA ASP A 279 22.11 -35.93 -9.18
C ASP A 279 22.45 -35.71 -10.67
N LYS A 280 21.57 -35.06 -11.43
CA LYS A 280 21.60 -35.05 -12.91
C LYS A 280 21.85 -33.65 -13.48
N GLY A 281 23.09 -33.25 -13.67
CA GLY A 281 23.36 -31.95 -14.27
C GLY A 281 24.75 -31.79 -14.84
N ASN A 282 24.97 -30.63 -15.44
CA ASN A 282 26.31 -30.18 -15.78
C ASN A 282 26.84 -29.35 -14.60
N HIS A 283 27.80 -29.90 -13.87
CA HIS A 283 28.39 -29.26 -12.71
C HIS A 283 29.78 -28.74 -13.07
N THR A 284 29.98 -27.42 -12.94
CA THR A 284 31.28 -26.79 -13.14
C THR A 284 31.75 -26.21 -11.82
N VAL A 285 32.90 -26.66 -11.34
CA VAL A 285 33.59 -26.10 -10.17
C VAL A 285 34.81 -25.35 -10.69
N THR A 286 34.87 -24.05 -10.48
CA THR A 286 36.06 -23.26 -10.84
C THR A 286 36.86 -23.00 -9.57
N LEU A 287 38.02 -23.65 -9.47
CA LEU A 287 39.00 -23.40 -8.42
C LEU A 287 39.82 -22.16 -8.80
N ALA A 288 39.96 -21.21 -7.88
CA ALA A 288 40.87 -20.07 -8.02
C ALA A 288 42.29 -20.46 -7.61
#